data_AF-P07364-F1
#
_entry.id   AF-P07364-F1
#
_cell.length_a   1.000
_cell.length_b   1.000
_cell.length_c   1.000
_cell.angle_alpha   90.00
_cell.angle_beta   90.00
_cell.angle_gamma   90.00
#
_symmetry.space_group_name_H-M   'P 1'
#
loop_
_entity.id
_entity.type
_entity.pdbx_description
1 polymer ?
#
loop_
_entity_poly.entity_id
_entity_poly.type
_entity_poly.pdbx_seq_one_letter_code
_entity_poly.pdbx_strand_id
1 'polypeptide(L)'
;MTSSLPCGQTSLLLQMTERLALSDAHFRRISQLIYQRAGIVLADHKRDMVYNRLVRRLRSLGLTDFGHYLNLLESNQHSGEWQAFINSLTTNLTAFFREAHHFPLLADHARRRSGEYRVWSAAASTGEEPYSIAMTLADTLGTAPGRWKVFASDIDTEVLEKARSGIYRHEELKNLTPQQLQRYFMRGTGPHEGLVRVRQELANYVDFAPLNLLAKQYTVPGPFDAIFCRNVMIYFDQTTQQEILRRFVPLLKPDGLLFAGHSENFSHLERRFTLRGQTVYALSKD
;
A
#
# COMPACT_ATOMS: atom_id res chain seq x y z
N MET A 1 -18.83 8.83 -49.93
CA MET A 1 -17.80 7.76 -49.89
C MET A 1 -18.03 6.96 -48.62
N THR A 2 -18.62 5.78 -48.74
CA THR A 2 -18.79 4.84 -47.63
C THR A 2 -17.40 4.31 -47.27
N SER A 3 -16.79 4.86 -46.23
CA SER A 3 -15.51 4.36 -45.73
C SER A 3 -15.73 3.00 -45.07
N SER A 4 -15.61 1.94 -45.86
CA SER A 4 -15.46 0.59 -45.34
C SER A 4 -14.14 0.54 -44.58
N LEU A 5 -14.21 0.48 -43.25
CA LEU A 5 -13.05 0.14 -42.43
C LEU A 5 -12.47 -1.19 -42.92
N PRO A 6 -11.14 -1.34 -43.01
CA PRO A 6 -10.53 -2.58 -43.46
C PRO A 6 -11.01 -3.74 -42.58
N CYS A 7 -11.45 -4.84 -43.19
CA CYS A 7 -11.99 -6.04 -42.53
C CYS A 7 -11.15 -6.54 -41.32
N GLY A 8 -9.83 -6.27 -41.31
CA GLY A 8 -8.95 -6.58 -40.19
C GLY A 8 -9.09 -5.69 -38.94
N GLN A 9 -9.48 -4.42 -39.08
CA GLN A 9 -9.64 -3.51 -37.92
C GLN A 9 -10.91 -3.81 -37.13
N THR A 10 -12.00 -4.18 -37.81
CA THR A 10 -13.26 -4.56 -37.15
C THR A 10 -13.07 -5.82 -36.30
N SER A 11 -12.29 -6.78 -36.79
CA SER A 11 -11.92 -8.00 -36.05
C SER A 11 -11.17 -7.68 -34.75
N LEU A 12 -10.14 -6.83 -34.82
CA LEU A 12 -9.39 -6.39 -33.63
C LEU A 12 -10.27 -5.62 -32.64
N LEU A 13 -11.13 -4.73 -33.12
CA LEU A 13 -12.04 -3.97 -32.26
C LEU A 13 -13.07 -4.88 -31.58
N LEU A 14 -13.62 -5.86 -32.32
CA LEU A 14 -14.54 -6.87 -31.79
C LEU A 14 -13.85 -7.75 -30.74
N GLN A 15 -12.64 -8.25 -31.04
CA GLN A 15 -11.81 -9.01 -30.09
C GLN A 15 -11.48 -8.20 -28.82
N MET A 16 -11.32 -6.88 -28.94
CA MET A 16 -11.14 -6.01 -27.77
C MET A 16 -12.41 -5.86 -26.93
N THR A 17 -13.59 -5.97 -27.54
CA THR A 17 -14.89 -5.86 -26.85
C THR A 17 -15.43 -7.16 -26.27
N GLU A 18 -15.02 -8.32 -26.80
CA GLU A 18 -15.50 -9.60 -26.29
C GLU A 18 -15.07 -9.84 -24.84
N ARG A 19 -16.03 -10.23 -24.01
CA ARG A 19 -15.77 -10.61 -22.62
C ARG A 19 -15.08 -11.97 -22.61
N LEU A 20 -13.84 -11.99 -22.12
CA LEU A 20 -13.14 -13.25 -21.83
C LEU A 20 -13.93 -14.03 -20.76
N ALA A 21 -14.01 -15.35 -20.87
CA ALA A 21 -14.75 -16.17 -19.92
C ALA A 21 -13.92 -16.49 -18.66
N LEU A 22 -14.39 -16.06 -17.49
CA LEU A 22 -13.80 -16.44 -16.20
C LEU A 22 -14.64 -17.55 -15.55
N SER A 23 -14.20 -18.79 -15.73
CA SER A 23 -14.84 -19.96 -15.12
C SER A 23 -14.65 -20.01 -13.59
N ASP A 24 -15.46 -20.82 -12.90
CA ASP A 24 -15.31 -21.03 -11.45
C ASP A 24 -13.96 -21.65 -11.10
N ALA A 25 -13.46 -22.54 -11.97
CA ALA A 25 -12.14 -23.13 -11.80
C ALA A 25 -11.04 -22.07 -11.91
N HIS A 26 -11.14 -21.14 -12.87
CA HIS A 26 -10.21 -20.02 -13.00
C HIS A 26 -10.27 -19.12 -11.76
N PHE A 27 -11.46 -18.74 -11.31
CA PHE A 27 -11.61 -17.88 -10.12
C PHE A 27 -11.03 -18.54 -8.86
N ARG A 28 -11.34 -19.82 -8.60
CA ARG A 28 -10.75 -20.56 -7.47
C ARG A 28 -9.23 -20.60 -7.54
N ARG A 29 -8.68 -20.88 -8.73
CA ARG A 29 -7.23 -20.91 -8.95
C ARG A 29 -6.60 -19.54 -8.70
N ILE A 30 -7.19 -18.45 -9.20
CA ILE A 30 -6.75 -17.07 -8.90
C ILE A 30 -6.75 -16.79 -7.40
N SER A 31 -7.86 -17.11 -6.71
CA SER A 31 -7.99 -16.91 -5.26
C SER A 31 -6.94 -17.69 -4.47
N GLN A 32 -6.67 -18.94 -4.86
CA GLN A 32 -5.61 -19.74 -4.25
C GLN A 32 -4.22 -19.14 -4.49
N LEU A 33 -3.92 -18.72 -5.72
CA LEU A 33 -2.61 -18.17 -6.07
C LEU A 33 -2.32 -16.86 -5.35
N ILE A 34 -3.28 -15.92 -5.29
CA ILE A 34 -3.07 -14.66 -4.59
C ILE A 34 -3.01 -14.84 -3.07
N TYR A 35 -3.76 -15.80 -2.51
CA TYR A 35 -3.66 -16.16 -1.11
C TYR A 35 -2.26 -16.73 -0.79
N GLN A 36 -1.75 -17.66 -1.59
CA GLN A 36 -0.42 -18.24 -1.39
C GLN A 36 0.71 -17.19 -1.50
N ARG A 37 0.56 -16.22 -2.42
CA ARG A 37 1.60 -15.23 -2.71
C ARG A 37 1.55 -14.01 -1.82
N ALA A 38 0.37 -13.56 -1.42
CA ALA A 38 0.17 -12.28 -0.74
C ALA A 38 -0.73 -12.38 0.49
N GLY A 39 -1.27 -13.57 0.82
CA GLY A 39 -2.19 -13.80 1.94
C GLY A 39 -3.59 -13.26 1.73
N ILE A 40 -3.86 -12.64 0.58
CA ILE A 40 -5.11 -11.96 0.30
C ILE A 40 -6.23 -12.98 0.15
N VAL A 41 -7.25 -12.87 1.00
CA VAL A 41 -8.47 -13.66 0.94
C VAL A 41 -9.47 -12.98 0.00
N LEU A 42 -9.81 -13.66 -1.09
CA LEU A 42 -10.82 -13.22 -2.04
C LEU A 42 -12.12 -14.01 -1.84
N ALA A 43 -13.12 -13.33 -1.29
CA ALA A 43 -14.48 -13.86 -1.20
C ALA A 43 -15.18 -13.86 -2.58
N ASP A 44 -16.15 -14.76 -2.77
CA ASP A 44 -16.83 -14.97 -4.06
C ASP A 44 -17.49 -13.72 -4.64
N HIS A 45 -18.04 -12.84 -3.79
CA HIS A 45 -18.65 -11.57 -4.23
C HIS A 45 -17.64 -10.59 -4.86
N LYS A 46 -16.32 -10.84 -4.74
CA LYS A 46 -15.27 -10.03 -5.39
C LYS A 46 -14.94 -10.50 -6.81
N ARG A 47 -15.65 -11.50 -7.36
CA ARG A 47 -15.37 -12.07 -8.70
C ARG A 47 -15.31 -11.03 -9.81
N ASP A 48 -16.26 -10.11 -9.86
CA ASP A 48 -16.31 -9.09 -10.91
C ASP A 48 -15.12 -8.11 -10.80
N MET A 49 -14.71 -7.77 -9.57
CA MET A 49 -13.52 -6.97 -9.35
C MET A 49 -12.27 -7.69 -9.87
N VAL A 50 -12.10 -8.97 -9.54
CA VAL A 50 -10.98 -9.80 -9.99
C VAL A 50 -10.95 -9.89 -11.52
N TYR A 51 -12.10 -10.18 -12.13
CA TYR A 51 -12.26 -10.23 -13.58
C TYR A 51 -11.80 -8.92 -14.23
N ASN A 52 -12.37 -7.79 -13.79
CA ASN A 52 -12.13 -6.49 -14.38
C ASN A 52 -10.67 -6.05 -14.27
N ARG A 53 -9.96 -6.46 -13.21
CA ARG A 53 -8.55 -6.13 -13.03
C ARG A 53 -7.64 -7.04 -13.85
N LEU A 54 -7.85 -8.35 -13.83
CA LEU A 54 -7.02 -9.29 -14.57
C LEU A 54 -7.25 -9.26 -16.07
N VAL A 55 -8.47 -8.98 -16.56
CA VAL A 55 -8.72 -8.85 -18.01
C VAL A 55 -7.86 -7.75 -18.64
N ARG A 56 -7.57 -6.67 -17.90
CA ARG A 56 -6.64 -5.62 -18.35
C ARG A 56 -5.22 -6.18 -18.46
N ARG A 57 -4.79 -7.00 -17.51
CA ARG A 57 -3.48 -7.66 -17.56
C ARG A 57 -3.38 -8.63 -18.73
N LEU A 58 -4.38 -9.50 -18.93
CA LEU A 58 -4.43 -10.42 -20.07
C LEU A 58 -4.32 -9.66 -21.41
N ARG A 59 -5.08 -8.58 -21.57
CA ARG A 59 -5.02 -7.72 -22.77
C ARG A 59 -3.63 -7.11 -22.99
N SER A 60 -2.93 -6.68 -21.92
CA SER A 60 -1.56 -6.17 -22.03
C SER A 60 -0.55 -7.23 -22.49
N LEU A 61 -0.85 -8.51 -22.27
CA LEU A 61 -0.04 -9.66 -22.72
C LEU A 61 -0.53 -10.24 -24.06
N GLY A 62 -1.59 -9.68 -24.66
CA GLY A 62 -2.23 -10.25 -25.85
C GLY A 62 -2.89 -11.61 -25.62
N LEU A 63 -3.21 -11.97 -24.37
CA LEU A 63 -3.84 -13.23 -24.01
C LEU A 63 -5.37 -13.11 -24.00
N THR A 64 -6.05 -14.14 -24.50
CA THR A 64 -7.52 -14.22 -24.57
C THR A 64 -8.10 -15.33 -23.69
N ASP A 65 -7.26 -16.08 -22.97
CA ASP A 65 -7.70 -17.15 -22.08
C ASP A 65 -7.06 -17.04 -20.69
N PHE A 66 -7.90 -17.16 -19.66
CA PHE A 66 -7.45 -17.14 -18.26
C PHE A 66 -6.67 -18.40 -17.91
N GLY A 67 -7.02 -19.56 -18.47
CA GLY A 67 -6.28 -20.80 -18.25
C GLY A 67 -4.83 -20.69 -18.71
N HIS A 68 -4.61 -20.14 -19.91
CA HIS A 68 -3.28 -19.86 -20.46
C HIS A 68 -2.49 -18.88 -19.58
N TYR A 69 -3.13 -17.81 -19.10
CA TYR A 69 -2.47 -16.86 -18.20
C TYR A 69 -2.04 -17.50 -16.87
N LEU A 70 -2.90 -18.32 -16.26
CA LEU A 70 -2.60 -19.01 -15.00
C LEU A 70 -1.51 -20.08 -15.19
N ASN A 71 -1.55 -20.81 -16.31
CA ASN A 71 -0.50 -21.76 -16.68
C ASN A 71 0.84 -21.04 -16.88
N LEU A 72 0.86 -19.89 -17.55
CA LEU A 72 2.05 -19.06 -17.71
C LEU A 72 2.64 -18.65 -16.36
N LEU A 73 1.82 -18.12 -15.45
CA LEU A 73 2.22 -17.76 -14.09
C LEU A 73 2.86 -18.94 -13.35
N GLU A 74 2.22 -20.11 -13.36
CA GLU A 74 2.68 -21.27 -12.59
C GLU A 74 3.88 -21.98 -13.22
N SER A 75 4.06 -21.89 -14.55
CA SER A 75 5.20 -22.47 -15.26
C SER A 75 6.55 -21.93 -14.76
N ASN A 76 6.57 -20.72 -14.20
CA ASN A 76 7.76 -20.10 -13.65
C ASN A 76 7.45 -19.31 -12.38
N GLN A 77 7.73 -19.93 -11.23
CA GLN A 77 7.49 -19.35 -9.91
C GLN A 77 8.33 -18.10 -9.61
N HIS A 78 9.39 -17.84 -10.40
CA HIS A 78 10.29 -16.69 -10.27
C HIS A 78 10.09 -15.65 -11.37
N SER A 79 9.08 -15.82 -12.23
CA SER A 79 8.74 -14.84 -13.26
C SER A 79 8.33 -13.49 -12.65
N GLY A 80 8.78 -12.39 -13.26
CA GLY A 80 8.32 -11.04 -12.91
C GLY A 80 6.81 -10.84 -13.11
N GLU A 81 6.15 -11.70 -13.88
CA GLU A 81 4.70 -11.69 -14.06
C GLU A 81 3.93 -11.87 -12.75
N TRP A 82 4.51 -12.57 -11.76
CA TRP A 82 3.91 -12.69 -10.43
C TRP A 82 3.70 -11.33 -9.75
N GLN A 83 4.62 -10.38 -9.96
CA GLN A 83 4.47 -9.05 -9.40
C GLN A 83 3.30 -8.29 -10.07
N ALA A 84 3.16 -8.39 -11.39
CA ALA A 84 2.05 -7.79 -12.12
C ALA A 84 0.69 -8.42 -11.73
N PHE A 85 0.67 -9.74 -11.48
CA PHE A 85 -0.50 -10.43 -10.94
C PHE A 85 -0.90 -9.90 -9.55
N ILE A 86 0.07 -9.73 -8.65
CA ILE A 86 -0.16 -9.17 -7.32
C ILE A 86 -0.66 -7.72 -7.41
N ASN A 87 0.04 -6.84 -8.14
CA ASN A 87 -0.36 -5.44 -8.35
C ASN A 87 -1.79 -5.33 -8.93
N SER A 88 -2.17 -6.27 -9.78
CA SER A 88 -3.53 -6.30 -10.36
C SER A 88 -4.60 -6.64 -9.33
N LEU A 89 -4.28 -7.30 -8.22
CA LEU A 89 -5.27 -7.79 -7.24
C LEU A 89 -5.23 -7.07 -5.90
N THR A 90 -4.25 -6.20 -5.67
CA THR A 90 -4.15 -5.31 -4.50
C THR A 90 -5.15 -4.16 -4.57
N THR A 91 -5.61 -3.67 -3.42
CA THR A 91 -6.52 -2.52 -3.33
C THR A 91 -5.84 -1.40 -2.57
N ASN A 92 -5.64 -0.28 -3.26
CA ASN A 92 -4.70 0.77 -2.89
C ASN A 92 -5.43 2.08 -2.51
N LEU A 93 -6.51 1.97 -1.71
CA LEU A 93 -7.26 3.15 -1.28
C LEU A 93 -6.49 3.86 -0.16
N THR A 94 -6.05 5.09 -0.43
CA THR A 94 -5.30 5.92 0.51
C THR A 94 -5.60 7.40 0.30
N ALA A 95 -5.29 8.23 1.29
CA ALA A 95 -5.45 9.68 1.23
C ALA A 95 -4.54 10.35 2.27
N PHE A 96 -4.14 11.59 1.98
CA PHE A 96 -3.39 12.38 2.94
C PHE A 96 -4.21 12.58 4.22
N PHE A 97 -3.54 12.38 5.35
CA PHE A 97 -4.12 12.45 6.69
C PHE A 97 -5.38 11.58 6.87
N ARG A 98 -5.45 10.43 6.19
CA ARG A 98 -6.50 9.42 6.43
C ARG A 98 -6.52 9.02 7.92
N GLU A 99 -7.72 9.00 8.50
CA GLU A 99 -7.95 8.82 9.94
C GLU A 99 -7.12 9.82 10.78
N ALA A 100 -7.31 11.11 10.52
CA ALA A 100 -6.47 12.23 10.98
C ALA A 100 -6.15 12.26 12.49
N HIS A 101 -7.00 11.69 13.34
CA HIS A 101 -6.79 11.60 14.78
C HIS A 101 -5.48 10.87 15.21
N HIS A 102 -4.89 10.03 14.36
CA HIS A 102 -3.63 9.34 14.67
C HIS A 102 -2.41 10.27 14.65
N PHE A 103 -2.41 11.34 13.85
CA PHE A 103 -1.22 12.18 13.68
C PHE A 103 -0.92 13.06 14.90
N PRO A 104 -1.91 13.64 15.61
CA PRO A 104 -1.68 14.25 16.90
C PRO A 104 -1.11 13.29 17.95
N LEU A 105 -1.57 12.02 17.96
CA LEU A 105 -1.03 10.98 18.86
C LEU A 105 0.42 10.64 18.52
N LEU A 106 0.74 10.52 17.23
CA LEU A 106 2.11 10.36 16.75
C LEU A 106 3.00 11.53 17.18
N ALA A 107 2.53 12.76 17.01
CA ALA A 107 3.27 13.97 17.37
C ALA A 107 3.56 14.02 18.88
N ASP A 108 2.56 13.77 19.71
CA ASP A 108 2.72 13.73 21.17
C ASP A 108 3.70 12.63 21.61
N HIS A 109 3.60 11.43 21.03
CA HIS A 109 4.54 10.34 21.28
C HIS A 109 5.97 10.71 20.86
N ALA A 110 6.14 11.34 19.70
CA ALA A 110 7.44 11.77 19.18
C ALA A 110 8.10 12.84 20.07
N ARG A 111 7.35 13.82 20.61
CA ARG A 111 7.91 14.86 21.50
C ARG A 111 8.51 14.31 22.78
N ARG A 112 7.98 13.19 23.28
CA ARG A 112 8.38 12.58 24.56
C ARG A 112 9.59 11.65 24.43
N ARG A 113 10.12 11.49 23.22
CA ARG A 113 11.22 10.56 22.94
C ARG A 113 12.46 11.30 22.49
N SER A 114 13.61 10.74 22.83
CA SER A 114 14.93 11.24 22.47
C SER A 114 15.56 10.36 21.39
N GLY A 115 16.59 10.89 20.73
CA GLY A 115 17.26 10.22 19.61
C GLY A 115 16.47 10.31 18.31
N GLU A 116 16.87 9.49 17.33
CA GLU A 116 16.20 9.42 16.03
C GLU A 116 14.86 8.67 16.15
N TYR A 117 13.77 9.38 15.82
CA TYR A 117 12.43 8.81 15.83
C TYR A 117 12.13 8.08 14.51
N ARG A 118 11.99 6.76 14.54
CA ARG A 118 11.80 5.91 13.36
C ARG A 118 10.36 5.43 13.24
N VAL A 119 9.77 5.59 12.06
CA VAL A 119 8.42 5.09 11.77
C VAL A 119 8.46 4.13 10.59
N TRP A 120 7.72 3.02 10.69
CA TRP A 120 7.41 2.17 9.55
C TRP A 120 5.95 2.35 9.13
N SER A 121 5.70 2.70 7.87
CA SER A 121 4.39 2.56 7.22
C SER A 121 4.36 1.24 6.44
N ALA A 122 3.66 0.26 6.98
CA ALA A 122 3.53 -1.10 6.46
C ALA A 122 2.20 -1.21 5.68
N ALA A 123 2.30 -1.26 4.34
CA ALA A 123 1.24 -1.03 3.34
C ALA A 123 1.05 0.46 2.99
N ALA A 124 2.13 1.08 2.52
CA ALA A 124 2.23 2.51 2.23
C ALA A 124 1.40 2.99 1.04
N SER A 125 0.97 2.08 0.15
CA SER A 125 0.22 2.38 -1.05
C SER A 125 0.90 3.47 -1.90
N THR A 126 0.16 4.48 -2.36
CA THR A 126 0.67 5.56 -3.21
C THR A 126 1.39 6.69 -2.46
N GLY A 127 1.76 6.46 -1.19
CA GLY A 127 2.67 7.32 -0.42
C GLY A 127 2.02 8.39 0.45
N GLU A 128 0.71 8.57 0.39
CA GLU A 128 0.00 9.61 1.15
C GLU A 128 0.15 9.43 2.66
N GLU A 129 0.10 8.18 3.17
CA GLU A 129 0.33 7.89 4.59
C GLU A 129 1.77 8.23 5.03
N PRO A 130 2.84 7.70 4.42
CA PRO A 130 4.20 8.02 4.85
C PRO A 130 4.55 9.50 4.68
N TYR A 131 4.00 10.21 3.69
CA TYR A 131 4.17 11.67 3.62
C TYR A 131 3.37 12.41 4.69
N SER A 132 2.19 11.94 5.10
CA SER A 132 1.45 12.50 6.24
C SER A 132 2.22 12.32 7.55
N ILE A 133 2.83 11.14 7.75
CA ILE A 133 3.73 10.85 8.86
C ILE A 133 4.94 11.79 8.81
N ALA A 134 5.59 11.91 7.66
CA ALA A 134 6.77 12.76 7.47
C ALA A 134 6.46 14.24 7.76
N MET A 135 5.34 14.78 7.25
CA MET A 135 4.91 16.15 7.54
C MET A 135 4.66 16.36 9.04
N THR A 136 4.00 15.39 9.70
CA THR A 136 3.75 15.43 11.14
C THR A 136 5.06 15.48 11.93
N LEU A 137 6.04 14.65 11.57
CA LEU A 137 7.35 14.60 12.24
C LEU A 137 8.19 15.84 11.94
N ALA A 138 8.17 16.35 10.71
CA ALA A 138 8.83 17.60 10.33
C ALA A 138 8.27 18.80 11.12
N ASP A 139 6.96 18.88 11.28
CA ASP A 139 6.29 19.92 12.08
C ASP A 139 6.59 19.77 13.58
N THR A 140 6.80 18.54 14.06
CA THR A 140 6.96 18.24 15.50
C THR A 140 8.41 18.30 15.98
N LEU A 141 9.35 17.75 15.20
CA LEU A 141 10.74 17.51 15.60
C LEU A 141 11.74 18.33 14.78
N GLY A 142 11.29 19.05 13.76
CA GLY A 142 12.13 19.76 12.79
C GLY A 142 12.71 18.86 11.71
N THR A 143 13.51 19.42 10.80
CA THR A 143 14.09 18.73 9.64
C THR A 143 15.61 18.68 9.68
N ALA A 144 16.20 18.68 10.88
CA ALA A 144 17.63 18.43 11.02
C ALA A 144 17.93 16.93 10.77
N PRO A 145 19.03 16.58 10.11
CA PRO A 145 19.40 15.17 9.88
C PRO A 145 19.45 14.36 11.18
N GLY A 146 19.02 13.10 11.13
CA GLY A 146 19.03 12.19 12.27
C GLY A 146 17.94 12.43 13.32
N ARG A 147 17.00 13.37 13.08
CA ARG A 147 15.87 13.63 14.01
C ARG A 147 14.79 12.57 13.89
N TRP A 148 14.47 12.17 12.67
CA TRP A 148 13.47 11.15 12.39
C TRP A 148 13.70 10.55 11.01
N LYS A 149 13.12 9.38 10.77
CA LYS A 149 13.11 8.71 9.46
C LYS A 149 11.83 7.90 9.29
N VAL A 150 11.28 7.90 8.09
CA VAL A 150 10.14 7.06 7.71
C VAL A 150 10.62 5.99 6.76
N PHE A 151 10.39 4.73 7.10
CA PHE A 151 10.49 3.61 6.18
C PHE A 151 9.07 3.24 5.74
N ALA A 152 8.84 3.11 4.44
CA ALA A 152 7.54 2.86 3.86
C ALA A 152 7.63 1.63 2.95
N SER A 153 6.75 0.67 3.13
CA SER A 153 6.79 -0.53 2.31
C SER A 153 5.41 -0.97 1.86
N ASP A 154 5.35 -1.57 0.68
CA ASP A 154 4.14 -2.15 0.12
C ASP A 154 4.50 -3.41 -0.70
N ILE A 155 3.52 -4.29 -0.90
CA ILE A 155 3.68 -5.43 -1.79
C ILE A 155 3.48 -5.02 -3.25
N ASP A 156 2.71 -3.96 -3.50
CA ASP A 156 2.41 -3.46 -4.83
C ASP A 156 3.49 -2.48 -5.29
N THR A 157 4.23 -2.87 -6.34
CA THR A 157 5.37 -2.07 -6.83
C THR A 157 4.95 -0.87 -7.66
N GLU A 158 3.76 -0.90 -8.28
CA GLU A 158 3.26 0.23 -9.09
C GLU A 158 2.89 1.42 -8.21
N VAL A 159 2.25 1.15 -7.06
CA VAL A 159 1.93 2.23 -6.12
C VAL A 159 3.15 2.77 -5.41
N LEU A 160 4.16 1.93 -5.13
CA LEU A 160 5.45 2.40 -4.62
C LEU A 160 6.15 3.33 -5.61
N GLU A 161 6.03 3.11 -6.92
CA GLU A 161 6.60 4.02 -7.92
C GLU A 161 5.89 5.39 -7.89
N LYS A 162 4.55 5.41 -7.82
CA LYS A 162 3.80 6.66 -7.60
C LYS A 162 4.26 7.35 -6.30
N ALA A 163 4.40 6.60 -5.21
CA ALA A 163 4.83 7.10 -3.92
C ALA A 163 6.24 7.74 -3.96
N ARG A 164 7.20 7.10 -4.63
CA ARG A 164 8.56 7.63 -4.84
C ARG A 164 8.57 8.90 -5.67
N SER A 165 7.73 8.98 -6.70
CA SER A 165 7.62 10.20 -7.52
C SER A 165 7.17 11.41 -6.68
N GLY A 166 6.32 11.15 -5.68
CA GLY A 166 5.72 12.17 -4.83
C GLY A 166 4.82 13.14 -5.60
N ILE A 167 4.30 12.74 -6.78
CA ILE A 167 3.46 13.57 -7.64
C ILE A 167 1.99 13.17 -7.48
N TYR A 168 1.15 14.18 -7.25
CA TYR A 168 -0.28 14.04 -6.99
C TYR A 168 -1.07 15.11 -7.74
N ARG A 169 -2.36 14.92 -7.92
CA ARG A 169 -3.28 15.99 -8.34
C ARG A 169 -3.59 16.89 -7.16
N HIS A 170 -3.75 18.19 -7.41
CA HIS A 170 -4.03 19.16 -6.34
C HIS A 170 -5.26 18.79 -5.49
N GLU A 171 -6.29 18.19 -6.12
CA GLU A 171 -7.50 17.70 -5.46
C GLU A 171 -7.26 16.59 -4.42
N GLU A 172 -6.20 15.79 -4.56
CA GLU A 172 -5.85 14.71 -3.63
C GLU A 172 -5.36 15.28 -2.28
N LEU A 173 -4.96 16.57 -2.24
CA LEU A 173 -4.43 17.25 -1.06
C LEU A 173 -5.48 18.07 -0.30
N LYS A 174 -6.78 17.84 -0.55
CA LYS A 174 -7.89 18.57 0.09
C LYS A 174 -7.88 18.59 1.62
N ASN A 175 -7.20 17.64 2.26
CA ASN A 175 -7.10 17.54 3.71
C ASN A 175 -5.92 18.33 4.30
N LEU A 176 -5.08 18.95 3.47
CA LEU A 176 -3.93 19.73 3.94
C LEU A 176 -4.32 21.18 4.20
N THR A 177 -3.73 21.76 5.24
CA THR A 177 -3.79 23.21 5.46
C THR A 177 -3.00 23.97 4.39
N PRO A 178 -3.35 25.24 4.09
CA PRO A 178 -2.58 26.08 3.19
C PRO A 178 -1.09 26.18 3.57
N GLN A 179 -0.79 26.20 4.88
CA GLN A 179 0.57 26.24 5.41
C GLN A 179 1.33 24.95 5.08
N GLN A 180 0.72 23.77 5.28
CA GLN A 180 1.32 22.49 4.90
C GLN A 180 1.54 22.39 3.40
N LEU A 181 0.57 22.82 2.59
CA LEU A 181 0.69 22.85 1.12
C LEU A 181 1.89 23.70 0.69
N GLN A 182 2.01 24.92 1.21
CA GLN A 182 3.11 25.83 0.89
C GLN A 182 4.47 25.25 1.33
N ARG A 183 4.51 24.67 2.53
CA ARG A 183 5.74 24.16 3.15
C ARG A 183 6.26 22.89 2.52
N TYR A 184 5.39 21.97 2.11
CA TYR A 184 5.79 20.61 1.73
C TYR A 184 5.59 20.25 0.25
N PHE A 185 4.89 21.08 -0.53
CA PHE A 185 4.63 20.81 -1.94
C PHE A 185 5.10 21.94 -2.85
N MET A 186 5.53 21.54 -4.05
CA MET A 186 5.74 22.40 -5.21
C MET A 186 4.52 22.27 -6.13
N ARG A 187 4.09 23.38 -6.72
CA ARG A 187 3.00 23.38 -7.71
C ARG A 187 3.58 23.24 -9.11
N GLY A 188 3.02 22.33 -9.90
CA GLY A 188 3.35 22.19 -11.31
C GLY A 188 2.80 23.37 -12.12
N THR A 189 3.51 23.72 -13.18
CA THR A 189 3.16 24.79 -14.13
C THR A 189 3.25 24.26 -15.56
N GLY A 190 2.56 24.91 -16.51
CA GLY A 190 2.57 24.51 -17.92
C GLY A 190 2.07 23.08 -18.12
N PRO A 191 2.86 22.15 -18.69
CA PRO A 191 2.42 20.76 -18.92
C PRO A 191 2.14 19.97 -17.63
N HIS A 192 2.53 20.50 -16.47
CA HIS A 192 2.28 19.91 -15.16
C HIS A 192 1.23 20.68 -14.35
N GLU A 193 0.47 21.59 -14.98
CA GLU A 193 -0.62 22.30 -14.31
C GLU A 193 -1.64 21.33 -13.69
N GLY A 194 -2.12 21.66 -12.48
CA GLY A 194 -3.00 20.79 -11.69
C GLY A 194 -2.27 19.69 -10.91
N LEU A 195 -0.99 19.44 -11.19
CA LEU A 195 -0.14 18.54 -10.42
C LEU A 195 0.62 19.28 -9.31
N VAL A 196 0.94 18.55 -8.26
CA VAL A 196 1.79 18.97 -7.16
C VAL A 196 2.82 17.90 -6.87
N ARG A 197 4.01 18.29 -6.43
CA ARG A 197 5.08 17.37 -6.08
C ARG A 197 5.58 17.62 -4.67
N VAL A 198 5.77 16.56 -3.88
CA VAL A 198 6.41 16.64 -2.57
C VAL A 198 7.81 17.23 -2.72
N ARG A 199 8.15 18.19 -1.87
CA ARG A 199 9.47 18.80 -1.82
C ARG A 199 10.54 17.77 -1.43
N GLN A 200 11.69 17.85 -2.09
CA GLN A 200 12.75 16.85 -1.92
C GLN A 200 13.29 16.82 -0.48
N GLU A 201 13.29 17.97 0.19
CA GLU A 201 13.69 18.11 1.59
C GLU A 201 12.84 17.27 2.54
N LEU A 202 11.56 17.03 2.21
CA LEU A 202 10.71 16.09 2.95
C LEU A 202 10.91 14.66 2.43
N ALA A 203 10.92 14.48 1.10
CA ALA A 203 11.03 13.16 0.47
C ALA A 203 12.31 12.40 0.85
N ASN A 204 13.42 13.11 1.12
CA ASN A 204 14.68 12.52 1.57
C ASN A 204 14.58 11.78 2.93
N TYR A 205 13.52 12.03 3.70
CA TYR A 205 13.28 11.34 4.96
C TYR A 205 12.39 10.09 4.82
N VAL A 206 11.89 9.79 3.63
CA VAL A 206 10.98 8.68 3.37
C VAL A 206 11.64 7.67 2.41
N ASP A 207 12.02 6.52 2.95
CA ASP A 207 12.57 5.44 2.14
C ASP A 207 11.47 4.44 1.78
N PHE A 208 11.26 4.23 0.48
CA PHE A 208 10.30 3.23 0.00
C PHE A 208 11.01 1.91 -0.32
N ALA A 209 10.37 0.77 -0.05
CA ALA A 209 10.86 -0.55 -0.46
C ALA A 209 9.72 -1.57 -0.66
N PRO A 210 9.83 -2.50 -1.62
CA PRO A 210 8.88 -3.60 -1.73
C PRO A 210 9.01 -4.53 -0.51
N LEU A 211 7.89 -4.90 0.09
CA LEU A 211 7.85 -5.87 1.18
C LEU A 211 6.52 -6.60 1.20
N ASN A 212 6.60 -7.94 1.24
CA ASN A 212 5.45 -8.78 1.49
C ASN A 212 5.33 -9.07 2.99
N LEU A 213 4.21 -8.72 3.61
CA LEU A 213 3.97 -8.97 5.04
C LEU A 213 3.95 -10.47 5.38
N LEU A 214 3.77 -11.36 4.41
CA LEU A 214 3.89 -12.81 4.61
C LEU A 214 5.34 -13.30 4.61
N ALA A 215 6.32 -12.47 4.25
CA ALA A 215 7.72 -12.84 4.29
C ALA A 215 8.09 -13.33 5.70
N LYS A 216 8.81 -14.46 5.77
CA LYS A 216 9.23 -15.06 7.04
C LYS A 216 10.20 -14.14 7.81
N GLN A 217 10.98 -13.35 7.09
CA GLN A 217 11.92 -12.38 7.64
C GLN A 217 11.67 -11.03 6.98
N TYR A 218 11.64 -9.96 7.78
CA TYR A 218 11.56 -8.59 7.29
C TYR A 218 12.96 -7.97 7.27
N THR A 219 13.41 -7.58 6.08
CA THR A 219 14.64 -6.79 5.91
C THR A 219 14.27 -5.31 5.98
N VAL A 220 14.13 -4.79 7.21
CA VAL A 220 13.66 -3.42 7.48
C VAL A 220 14.59 -2.70 8.46
N PRO A 221 14.72 -1.36 8.41
CA PRO A 221 15.66 -0.59 9.24
C PRO A 221 15.15 -0.34 10.68
N GLY A 222 14.59 -1.38 11.31
CA GLY A 222 14.08 -1.35 12.68
C GLY A 222 15.18 -1.42 13.76
N PRO A 223 14.80 -1.43 15.05
CA PRO A 223 13.43 -1.31 15.55
C PRO A 223 12.85 0.11 15.40
N PHE A 224 11.53 0.23 15.42
CA PHE A 224 10.77 1.46 15.17
C PHE A 224 10.13 2.00 16.45
N ASP A 225 10.01 3.33 16.55
CA ASP A 225 9.23 3.99 17.61
C ASP A 225 7.73 3.88 17.32
N ALA A 226 7.34 3.85 16.05
CA ALA A 226 5.98 3.57 15.64
C ALA A 226 5.92 2.70 14.38
N ILE A 227 4.91 1.84 14.31
CA ILE A 227 4.53 1.11 13.09
C ILE A 227 3.09 1.51 12.76
N PHE A 228 2.83 1.92 11.53
CA PHE A 228 1.50 2.07 10.95
C PHE A 228 1.24 0.85 10.10
N CYS A 229 0.19 0.10 10.41
CA CYS A 229 -0.28 -1.03 9.62
C CYS A 229 -1.80 -0.94 9.59
N ARG A 230 -2.30 -0.08 8.69
CA ARG A 230 -3.70 0.36 8.68
C ARG A 230 -4.42 -0.08 7.43
N ASN A 231 -5.63 -0.59 7.62
CA ASN A 231 -6.56 -1.00 6.57
C ASN A 231 -5.98 -2.04 5.58
N VAL A 232 -4.98 -2.82 5.99
CA VAL A 232 -4.38 -3.90 5.20
C VAL A 232 -4.67 -5.27 5.81
N MET A 233 -4.79 -5.36 7.13
CA MET A 233 -4.99 -6.63 7.83
C MET A 233 -6.36 -7.23 7.51
N ILE A 234 -7.33 -6.38 7.14
CA ILE A 234 -8.66 -6.78 6.67
C ILE A 234 -8.67 -7.63 5.39
N TYR A 235 -7.56 -7.69 4.65
CA TYR A 235 -7.44 -8.57 3.48
C TYR A 235 -6.95 -9.98 3.83
N PHE A 236 -6.52 -10.22 5.06
CA PHE A 236 -5.95 -11.47 5.53
C PHE A 236 -6.90 -12.23 6.45
N ASP A 237 -6.74 -13.54 6.53
CA ASP A 237 -7.41 -14.34 7.56
C ASP A 237 -6.78 -14.11 8.95
N GLN A 238 -7.47 -14.55 10.00
CA GLN A 238 -7.01 -14.33 11.38
C GLN A 238 -5.63 -14.96 11.64
N THR A 239 -5.37 -16.16 11.12
CA THR A 239 -4.07 -16.83 11.28
C THR A 239 -2.93 -16.01 10.70
N THR A 240 -3.10 -15.49 9.49
CA THR A 240 -2.12 -14.62 8.82
C THR A 240 -1.95 -13.30 9.57
N GLN A 241 -3.05 -12.71 10.04
CA GLN A 241 -2.99 -11.49 10.86
C GLN A 241 -2.16 -11.71 12.13
N GLN A 242 -2.36 -12.83 12.84
CA GLN A 242 -1.58 -13.18 14.02
C GLN A 242 -0.09 -13.32 13.70
N GLU A 243 0.25 -14.02 12.62
CA GLU A 243 1.65 -14.19 12.20
C GLU A 243 2.34 -12.86 11.87
N ILE A 244 1.65 -11.93 11.22
CA ILE A 244 2.18 -10.60 10.94
C ILE A 244 2.41 -9.83 12.25
N LEU A 245 1.44 -9.83 13.16
CA LEU A 245 1.57 -9.17 14.47
C LEU A 245 2.74 -9.74 15.28
N ARG A 246 2.93 -11.07 15.28
CA ARG A 246 4.08 -11.74 15.92
C ARG A 246 5.42 -11.21 15.40
N ARG A 247 5.52 -10.91 14.10
CA ARG A 247 6.73 -10.34 13.48
C ARG A 247 6.93 -8.86 13.79
N PHE A 248 5.87 -8.13 14.10
CA PHE A 248 5.97 -6.72 14.52
C PHE A 248 6.50 -6.55 15.95
N VAL A 249 6.24 -7.51 16.84
CA VAL A 249 6.68 -7.44 18.25
C VAL A 249 8.18 -7.11 18.39
N PRO A 250 9.13 -7.86 17.79
CA PRO A 250 10.56 -7.56 17.93
C PRO A 250 11.00 -6.31 17.17
N LEU A 251 10.16 -5.77 16.29
CA LEU A 251 10.46 -4.58 15.49
C LEU A 251 9.97 -3.29 16.14
N LEU A 252 9.22 -3.34 17.24
CA LEU A 252 8.87 -2.18 18.03
C LEU A 252 9.88 -1.97 19.15
N LYS A 253 10.36 -0.73 19.29
CA LYS A 253 11.13 -0.31 20.45
C LYS A 253 10.27 -0.41 21.73
N PRO A 254 10.89 -0.47 22.92
CA PRO A 254 10.16 -0.28 24.17
C PRO A 254 9.32 1.00 24.16
N ASP A 255 8.10 0.88 24.69
CA ASP A 255 7.03 1.88 24.65
C ASP A 255 6.65 2.35 23.22
N GLY A 256 7.01 1.59 22.17
CA GLY A 256 6.63 1.87 20.79
C GLY A 256 5.14 1.66 20.54
N LEU A 257 4.62 2.32 19.49
CA LEU A 257 3.20 2.32 19.15
C LEU A 257 2.92 1.59 17.83
N LEU A 258 1.85 0.80 17.80
CA LEU A 258 1.28 0.22 16.58
C LEU A 258 -0.06 0.89 16.27
N PHE A 259 -0.17 1.53 15.11
CA PHE A 259 -1.38 2.18 14.62
C PHE A 259 -2.11 1.23 13.68
N ALA A 260 -3.33 0.85 14.05
CA ALA A 260 -4.27 0.08 13.23
C ALA A 260 -5.30 1.00 12.58
N GLY A 261 -5.97 0.54 11.53
CA GLY A 261 -7.09 1.23 10.91
C GLY A 261 -8.41 1.01 11.65
N HIS A 262 -9.43 1.83 11.37
CA HIS A 262 -10.71 1.82 12.11
C HIS A 262 -11.47 0.48 12.09
N SER A 263 -11.28 -0.31 11.05
CA SER A 263 -11.93 -1.62 10.89
C SER A 263 -11.13 -2.77 11.49
N GLU A 264 -10.01 -2.50 12.17
CA GLU A 264 -9.08 -3.52 12.64
C GLU A 264 -9.05 -3.56 14.17
N ASN A 265 -9.01 -4.76 14.74
CA ASN A 265 -8.89 -4.97 16.17
C ASN A 265 -7.90 -6.10 16.47
N PHE A 266 -6.75 -5.74 17.04
CA PHE A 266 -5.65 -6.67 17.29
C PHE A 266 -5.65 -7.31 18.68
N SER A 267 -6.52 -6.86 19.59
CA SER A 267 -6.52 -7.28 21.00
C SER A 267 -6.70 -8.79 21.20
N HIS A 268 -7.48 -9.44 20.32
CA HIS A 268 -7.73 -10.89 20.36
C HIS A 268 -6.75 -11.71 19.52
N LEU A 269 -5.92 -11.05 18.71
CA LEU A 269 -5.00 -11.73 17.79
C LEU A 269 -3.65 -11.96 18.43
N GLU A 270 -3.13 -10.96 19.15
CA GLU A 270 -1.80 -11.03 19.76
C GLU A 270 -1.81 -10.34 21.12
N ARG A 271 -1.71 -11.12 22.20
CA ARG A 271 -1.84 -10.65 23.59
C ARG A 271 -0.75 -9.67 24.00
N ARG A 272 0.39 -9.68 23.30
CA ARG A 272 1.47 -8.71 23.51
C ARG A 272 1.13 -7.31 23.01
N PHE A 273 0.01 -7.12 22.30
CA PHE A 273 -0.48 -5.79 21.94
C PHE A 273 -1.70 -5.41 22.79
N THR A 274 -1.55 -4.35 23.58
CA THR A 274 -2.63 -3.78 24.39
C THR A 274 -3.15 -2.49 23.77
N LEU A 275 -4.47 -2.42 23.57
CA LEU A 275 -5.14 -1.22 23.05
C LEU A 275 -5.02 -0.05 24.05
N ARG A 276 -4.49 1.08 23.60
CA ARG A 276 -4.41 2.36 24.33
C ARG A 276 -5.58 3.32 24.02
N GLY A 277 -6.45 2.94 23.08
CA GLY A 277 -7.56 3.74 22.57
C GLY A 277 -7.30 4.24 21.15
N GLN A 278 -8.36 4.66 20.45
CA GLN A 278 -8.27 5.23 19.09
C GLN A 278 -7.44 4.37 18.12
N THR A 279 -7.66 3.05 18.10
CA THR A 279 -6.93 2.10 17.24
C THR A 279 -5.40 2.13 17.37
N VAL A 280 -4.87 2.62 18.50
CA VAL A 280 -3.44 2.61 18.84
C VAL A 280 -3.15 1.54 19.88
N TYR A 281 -2.14 0.72 19.62
CA TYR A 281 -1.69 -0.37 20.47
C TYR A 281 -0.27 -0.09 20.98
N ALA A 282 0.06 -0.61 22.16
CA ALA A 282 1.42 -0.63 22.70
C ALA A 282 1.79 -2.06 23.08
N LEU A 283 3.08 -2.36 23.14
CA LEU A 283 3.54 -3.63 23.69
C LEU A 283 3.16 -3.74 25.17
N SER A 284 2.63 -4.90 25.56
CA SER A 284 2.35 -5.25 26.94
C SER A 284 3.66 -5.25 27.73
N LYS A 285 3.62 -4.65 28.93
CA LYS A 285 4.72 -4.73 29.90
C LYS A 285 4.54 -6.03 30.65
N ASP A 286 5.07 -7.11 30.10
CA ASP A 286 5.27 -8.34 30.89
C ASP A 286 6.34 -8.10 31.96
#